data_AF-A0A532T5Z3-F1
#
_entry.id   AF-A0A532T5Z3-F1
#
_cell.length_a   1.000
_cell.length_b   1.000
_cell.length_c   1.000
_cell.angle_alpha   90.00
_cell.angle_beta   90.00
_cell.angle_gamma   90.00
#
_symmetry.space_group_name_H-M   'P 1'
#
loop_
_entity.id
_entity.type
_entity.pdbx_description
1 polymer ?
#
loop_
_entity_poly.entity_id
_entity_poly.type
_entity_poly.pdbx_seq_one_letter_code
_entity_poly.pdbx_strand_id
1 'polypeptide(L)'
;MFYTILEDLILYQQLAFKPSKYSNYELKLFKYFYDKTQIDLSYLIIMKIEGVDFIFLFVKQDKYFEARSYLKSIRHQINLVNKKVMIIRVDNILINLIFNLFPDLCIHDIEIETNNLKRRYEISICFLKDLNTYHIAVGQNGRYIKAINKFFDNHISFKNVNTPLTIKCKAVN
;
A
#
# COMPACT_ATOMS: atom_id res chain seq x y z
N MET A 1 -17.99 15.28 5.59
CA MET A 1 -17.82 14.72 6.94
C MET A 1 -16.83 15.61 7.68
N PHE A 2 -17.10 16.01 8.93
CA PHE A 2 -16.14 16.81 9.72
C PHE A 2 -15.22 15.85 10.45
N TYR A 3 -13.96 15.76 10.01
CA TYR A 3 -12.92 15.05 10.76
C TYR A 3 -12.70 15.77 12.09
N THR A 4 -12.57 14.99 13.16
CA THR A 4 -12.13 15.52 14.44
C THR A 4 -10.63 15.85 14.37
N ILE A 5 -10.20 16.87 15.12
CA ILE A 5 -8.77 17.23 15.22
C ILE A 5 -7.90 16.00 15.57
N LEU A 6 -8.44 15.07 16.36
CA LEU A 6 -7.75 13.86 16.76
C LEU A 6 -7.58 12.86 15.61
N GLU A 7 -8.56 12.73 14.72
CA GLU A 7 -8.47 11.90 13.52
C GLU A 7 -7.46 12.47 12.52
N ASP A 8 -7.46 13.79 12.34
CA ASP A 8 -6.46 14.48 11.52
C ASP A 8 -5.04 14.24 12.06
N LEU A 9 -4.86 14.34 13.39
CA LEU A 9 -3.56 14.06 14.02
C LEU A 9 -3.07 12.63 13.81
N ILE A 10 -3.96 11.66 13.59
CA ILE A 10 -3.61 10.27 13.27
C ILE A 10 -3.29 10.12 11.77
N LEU A 11 -4.14 10.66 10.91
CA LEU A 11 -4.02 10.52 9.45
C LEU A 11 -2.82 11.27 8.86
N TYR A 12 -2.44 12.40 9.45
CA TYR A 12 -1.30 13.20 9.02
C TYR A 12 0.01 12.84 9.74
N GLN A 13 0.08 11.68 10.39
CA GLN A 13 1.32 11.21 11.01
C GLN A 13 2.41 10.96 9.97
N GLN A 14 3.63 11.39 10.34
CA GLN A 14 4.82 11.07 9.57
C GLN A 14 5.25 9.62 9.79
N LEU A 15 5.53 8.97 8.68
CA LEU A 15 6.01 7.61 8.55
C LEU A 15 7.49 7.60 8.15
N ALA A 16 8.14 6.49 8.45
CA ALA A 16 9.42 6.13 7.88
C ALA A 16 9.36 4.68 7.40
N PHE A 17 9.96 4.43 6.23
CA PHE A 17 10.17 3.09 5.74
C PHE A 17 11.36 2.48 6.48
N LYS A 18 11.16 1.31 7.09
CA LYS A 18 12.20 0.59 7.81
C LYS A 18 13.29 0.15 6.82
N PRO A 19 14.58 0.38 7.13
CA PRO A 19 15.67 -0.11 6.29
C PRO A 19 15.60 -1.63 6.17
N SER A 20 15.67 -2.14 4.93
CA SER A 20 15.71 -3.56 4.64
C SER A 20 17.00 -3.93 3.92
N LYS A 21 17.61 -5.06 4.29
CA LYS A 21 18.65 -5.67 3.47
C LYS A 21 17.99 -6.31 2.27
N TYR A 22 18.40 -5.91 1.07
CA TYR A 22 17.88 -6.50 -0.17
C TYR A 22 18.54 -7.85 -0.45
N SER A 23 17.72 -8.83 -0.77
CA SER A 23 18.12 -10.11 -1.33
C SER A 23 18.60 -9.94 -2.77
N ASN A 24 19.35 -10.94 -3.28
CA ASN A 24 19.78 -10.96 -4.68
C ASN A 24 18.61 -10.91 -5.67
N TYR A 25 17.45 -11.46 -5.29
CA TYR A 25 16.25 -11.40 -6.13
C TYR A 25 15.68 -9.98 -6.21
N GLU A 26 15.62 -9.28 -5.08
CA GLU A 26 15.18 -7.88 -5.02
C GLU A 26 16.13 -6.97 -5.80
N LEU A 27 17.45 -7.15 -5.65
CA LEU A 27 18.44 -6.39 -6.43
C LEU A 27 18.31 -6.60 -7.94
N LYS A 28 18.02 -7.84 -8.37
CA LYS A 28 17.72 -8.13 -9.78
C LYS A 28 16.46 -7.41 -10.26
N LEU A 29 15.43 -7.31 -9.42
CA LEU A 29 14.21 -6.57 -9.75
C LEU A 29 14.44 -5.06 -9.79
N PHE A 30 15.24 -4.50 -8.89
CA PHE A 30 15.67 -3.10 -8.95
C PHE A 30 16.35 -2.80 -10.28
N LYS A 31 17.37 -3.61 -10.63
CA LYS A 31 18.09 -3.46 -11.89
C LYS A 31 17.16 -3.58 -13.10
N TYR A 32 16.36 -4.63 -13.15
CA TYR A 32 15.38 -4.83 -14.23
C TYR A 32 14.42 -3.65 -14.38
N PHE A 33 13.90 -3.12 -13.27
CA PHE A 33 12.99 -1.98 -13.30
C PHE A 33 13.68 -0.74 -13.85
N TYR A 34 14.90 -0.45 -13.39
CA TYR A 34 15.70 0.68 -13.87
C TYR A 34 16.03 0.52 -15.37
N ASP A 35 16.57 -0.63 -15.78
CA ASP A 35 16.94 -0.88 -17.18
C ASP A 35 15.75 -0.66 -18.13
N LYS A 36 14.55 -1.02 -17.66
CA LYS A 36 13.31 -0.91 -18.46
C LYS A 36 12.68 0.49 -18.46
N THR A 37 12.74 1.20 -17.35
CA THR A 37 11.96 2.44 -17.16
C THR A 37 12.83 3.69 -17.08
N GLN A 38 14.14 3.53 -16.84
CA GLN A 38 15.08 4.60 -16.50
C GLN A 38 14.65 5.40 -15.24
N ILE A 39 13.88 4.76 -14.35
CA ILE A 39 13.37 5.35 -13.11
C ILE A 39 13.94 4.58 -11.92
N ASP A 40 14.48 5.31 -10.96
CA ASP A 40 14.90 4.75 -9.69
C ASP A 40 13.70 4.41 -8.80
N LEU A 41 13.66 3.18 -8.31
CA LEU A 41 12.75 2.80 -7.24
C LEU A 41 13.21 3.42 -5.93
N SER A 42 12.27 4.03 -5.21
CA SER A 42 12.49 4.47 -3.84
C SER A 42 12.55 3.28 -2.89
N TYR A 43 11.62 2.33 -3.05
CA TYR A 43 11.59 1.08 -2.29
C TYR A 43 11.04 -0.05 -3.15
N LEU A 44 11.51 -1.27 -2.87
CA LEU A 44 10.92 -2.51 -3.39
C LEU A 44 10.58 -3.39 -2.20
N ILE A 45 9.32 -3.82 -2.12
CA ILE A 45 8.84 -4.66 -1.01
C ILE A 45 8.08 -5.86 -1.59
N ILE A 46 8.42 -7.05 -1.11
CA ILE A 46 7.79 -8.30 -1.54
C ILE A 46 7.07 -8.93 -0.34
N MET A 47 5.75 -9.04 -0.43
CA MET A 47 4.91 -9.61 0.62
C MET A 47 4.35 -10.95 0.17
N LYS A 48 4.79 -12.03 0.80
CA LYS A 48 4.19 -13.36 0.60
C LYS A 48 2.96 -13.53 1.46
N ILE A 49 1.80 -13.73 0.82
CA ILE A 49 0.49 -13.98 1.43
C ILE A 49 -0.13 -15.21 0.79
N GLU A 50 -0.33 -16.28 1.56
CA GLU A 50 -1.05 -17.49 1.11
C GLU A 50 -0.58 -18.03 -0.25
N GLY A 51 0.75 -18.08 -0.44
CA GLY A 51 1.37 -18.58 -1.66
C GLY A 51 1.46 -17.56 -2.81
N VAL A 52 0.97 -16.33 -2.64
CA VAL A 52 1.07 -15.24 -3.63
C VAL A 52 2.08 -14.18 -3.17
N ASP A 53 2.99 -13.80 -4.06
CA ASP A 53 3.94 -12.70 -3.82
C ASP A 53 3.37 -11.38 -4.34
N PHE A 54 3.12 -10.45 -3.43
CA PHE A 54 2.77 -9.07 -3.77
C PHE A 54 4.06 -8.25 -3.87
N ILE A 55 4.38 -7.76 -5.06
CA ILE A 55 5.57 -6.97 -5.36
C ILE A 55 5.14 -5.51 -5.46
N PHE A 56 5.53 -4.72 -4.46
CA PHE A 56 5.28 -3.29 -4.38
C PHE A 56 6.52 -2.53 -4.83
N LEU A 57 6.38 -1.82 -5.94
CA LEU A 57 7.41 -1.00 -6.56
C LEU A 57 7.11 0.47 -6.23
N PHE A 58 7.79 1.02 -5.23
CA PHE A 58 7.58 2.40 -4.80
C PHE A 58 8.44 3.35 -5.63
N VAL A 59 7.79 4.36 -6.21
CA VAL A 59 8.43 5.40 -7.03
C VAL A 59 8.08 6.78 -6.50
N LYS A 60 8.93 7.77 -6.80
CA LYS A 60 8.65 9.17 -6.48
C LYS A 60 7.39 9.66 -7.21
N GLN A 61 6.69 10.61 -6.60
CA GLN A 61 5.43 11.18 -7.09
C GLN A 61 5.53 11.68 -8.55
N ASP A 62 6.59 12.41 -8.87
CA ASP A 62 6.88 13.01 -10.17
C ASP A 62 7.12 11.96 -11.27
N LYS A 63 7.58 10.77 -10.90
CA LYS A 63 7.86 9.65 -11.81
C LYS A 63 6.73 8.64 -11.93
N TYR A 64 5.66 8.80 -11.16
CA TYR A 64 4.61 7.81 -11.05
C TYR A 64 3.92 7.48 -12.36
N PHE A 65 3.40 8.50 -13.07
CA PHE A 65 2.65 8.27 -14.31
C PHE A 65 3.53 7.65 -15.40
N GLU A 66 4.79 8.08 -15.48
CA GLU A 66 5.79 7.52 -16.38
C GLU A 66 6.05 6.04 -16.06
N ALA A 67 6.40 5.71 -14.81
CA ALA A 67 6.62 4.34 -14.36
C ALA A 67 5.39 3.45 -14.61
N ARG A 68 4.20 3.99 -14.35
CA ARG A 68 2.94 3.27 -14.46
C ARG A 68 2.58 2.89 -15.90
N SER A 69 3.03 3.65 -16.89
CA SER A 69 2.85 3.29 -18.31
C SER A 69 3.49 1.92 -18.65
N TYR A 70 4.55 1.54 -17.94
CA TYR A 70 5.25 0.27 -18.10
C TYR A 70 4.60 -0.90 -17.35
N LEU A 71 3.62 -0.67 -16.47
CA LEU A 71 3.08 -1.68 -15.56
C LEU A 71 2.56 -2.93 -16.31
N LYS A 72 1.85 -2.75 -17.42
CA LYS A 72 1.33 -3.86 -18.24
C LYS A 72 2.48 -4.71 -18.79
N SER A 73 3.52 -4.07 -19.32
CA SER A 73 4.69 -4.74 -19.87
C SER A 73 5.52 -5.43 -18.78
N ILE A 74 5.67 -4.80 -17.60
CA ILE A 74 6.34 -5.39 -16.44
C ILE A 74 5.61 -6.65 -15.98
N ARG A 75 4.28 -6.55 -15.85
CA ARG A 75 3.41 -7.68 -15.50
C ARG A 75 3.50 -8.82 -16.51
N HIS A 76 3.68 -8.54 -17.80
CA HIS A 76 3.82 -9.61 -18.79
C HIS A 76 5.16 -10.36 -18.69
N GLN A 77 6.26 -9.64 -18.43
CA GLN A 77 7.61 -10.22 -18.38
C GLN A 77 7.94 -10.89 -17.04
N ILE A 78 7.43 -10.35 -15.94
CA ILE A 78 7.50 -11.02 -14.64
C ILE A 78 6.45 -12.12 -14.69
N ASN A 79 6.88 -13.38 -14.77
CA ASN A 79 5.96 -14.52 -14.71
C ASN A 79 5.01 -14.37 -13.51
N LEU A 80 3.73 -14.07 -13.78
CA LEU A 80 2.73 -13.72 -12.78
C LEU A 80 2.11 -14.93 -12.09
N VAL A 81 2.55 -16.15 -12.41
CA VAL A 81 2.11 -17.32 -11.66
C VAL A 81 2.42 -17.06 -10.18
N ASN A 82 1.35 -16.87 -9.40
CA ASN A 82 1.40 -16.49 -7.99
C ASN A 82 2.13 -15.18 -7.67
N LYS A 83 2.17 -14.20 -8.59
CA LYS A 83 2.74 -12.87 -8.32
C LYS A 83 1.78 -11.76 -8.70
N LYS A 84 1.73 -10.70 -7.89
CA LYS A 84 0.96 -9.48 -8.15
C LYS A 84 1.88 -8.27 -8.05
N VAL A 85 2.06 -7.56 -9.16
CA VAL A 85 2.95 -6.40 -9.24
C VAL A 85 2.13 -5.11 -9.21
N MET A 86 2.54 -4.16 -8.37
CA MET A 86 1.95 -2.82 -8.27
C MET A 86 3.05 -1.76 -8.26
N ILE A 87 2.80 -0.65 -8.95
CA ILE A 87 3.63 0.56 -8.87
C ILE A 87 2.87 1.54 -7.99
N ILE A 88 3.50 2.01 -6.92
CA ILE A 88 2.89 2.79 -5.85
C ILE A 88 3.70 4.08 -5.68
N ARG A 89 3.00 5.20 -5.47
CA ARG A 89 3.63 6.49 -5.14
C ARG A 89 4.14 6.40 -3.70
N VAL A 90 5.43 6.66 -3.51
CA VAL A 90 6.00 6.75 -2.17
C VAL A 90 5.50 8.03 -1.51
N ASP A 91 5.06 7.92 -0.27
CA ASP A 91 4.69 9.06 0.58
C ASP A 91 5.01 8.71 2.03
N ASN A 92 5.38 9.74 2.80
CA ASN A 92 5.72 9.61 4.21
C ASN A 92 4.60 10.12 5.12
N ILE A 93 3.46 10.53 4.60
CA ILE A 93 2.26 10.87 5.34
C ILE A 93 1.30 9.68 5.27
N LEU A 94 0.76 9.25 6.42
CA LEU A 94 -0.06 8.04 6.52
C LEU A 94 -1.24 8.03 5.55
N ILE A 95 -2.07 9.08 5.55
CA ILE A 95 -3.24 9.14 4.67
C ILE A 95 -2.85 9.06 3.20
N ASN A 96 -1.82 9.80 2.77
CA ASN A 96 -1.35 9.76 1.39
C ASN A 96 -0.85 8.36 1.00
N LEU A 97 -0.08 7.71 1.87
CA LEU A 97 0.39 6.35 1.63
C LEU A 97 -0.79 5.37 1.52
N ILE A 98 -1.82 5.51 2.36
CA ILE A 98 -3.04 4.72 2.27
C ILE A 98 -3.70 4.90 0.90
N PHE A 99 -3.97 6.14 0.47
CA PHE A 99 -4.53 6.40 -0.86
C PHE A 99 -3.65 5.83 -1.98
N ASN A 100 -2.33 5.94 -1.85
CA ASN A 100 -1.38 5.45 -2.85
C ASN A 100 -1.35 3.92 -2.96
N LEU A 101 -1.70 3.20 -1.89
CA LEU A 101 -1.84 1.75 -1.90
C LEU A 101 -3.10 1.29 -2.65
N PHE A 102 -4.12 2.13 -2.86
CA PHE A 102 -5.29 1.78 -3.65
C PHE A 102 -5.33 2.58 -4.96
N PRO A 103 -4.33 2.39 -5.86
CA PRO A 103 -4.34 3.11 -7.12
C PRO A 103 -5.60 2.71 -7.91
N ASP A 104 -6.27 3.71 -8.47
CA ASP A 104 -7.46 3.58 -9.32
C ASP A 104 -8.76 3.23 -8.61
N LEU A 105 -8.77 3.20 -7.28
CA LEU A 105 -10.01 3.00 -6.54
C LEU A 105 -10.50 4.34 -5.99
N CYS A 106 -11.78 4.61 -6.24
CA CYS A 106 -12.48 5.72 -5.60
C CYS A 106 -12.75 5.33 -4.14
N ILE A 107 -11.92 5.83 -3.23
CA ILE A 107 -12.17 5.75 -1.79
C ILE A 107 -13.22 6.81 -1.48
N HIS A 108 -14.35 6.37 -0.91
CA HIS A 108 -15.44 7.26 -0.54
C HIS A 108 -15.13 8.01 0.74
N ASP A 109 -14.65 7.29 1.76
CA ASP A 109 -14.34 7.84 3.07
C ASP A 109 -13.27 7.01 3.79
N ILE A 110 -12.73 7.57 4.86
CA ILE A 110 -11.82 6.90 5.79
C ILE A 110 -12.34 7.16 7.22
N GLU A 111 -12.68 6.08 7.92
CA GLU A 111 -13.08 6.13 9.32
C GLU A 111 -11.95 5.63 10.22
N ILE A 112 -11.78 6.22 11.39
CA ILE A 112 -10.82 5.76 12.40
C ILE A 112 -11.56 5.35 13.66
N GLU A 113 -11.37 4.10 14.05
CA GLU A 113 -11.88 3.57 15.31
C GLU A 113 -10.71 3.25 16.24
N THR A 114 -10.88 3.56 17.52
CA THR A 114 -9.88 3.20 18.54
C THR A 114 -10.29 1.87 19.15
N ASN A 115 -9.53 0.81 18.90
CA ASN A 115 -9.76 -0.47 19.57
C ASN A 115 -9.07 -0.44 20.94
N ASN A 116 -9.81 0.02 21.95
CA ASN A 116 -9.31 0.17 23.32
C ASN A 116 -8.80 -1.15 23.93
N LEU A 117 -9.37 -2.29 23.54
CA LEU A 117 -8.95 -3.61 24.02
C LEU A 117 -7.58 -4.02 23.45
N LYS A 118 -7.29 -3.69 22.19
CA LYS A 118 -6.04 -4.04 21.51
C LYS A 118 -5.00 -2.92 21.54
N ARG A 119 -5.36 -1.73 22.04
CA ARG A 119 -4.56 -0.50 21.93
C ARG A 119 -4.08 -0.25 20.50
N ARG A 120 -4.99 -0.43 19.53
CA ARG A 120 -4.71 -0.29 18.10
C ARG A 120 -5.69 0.68 17.46
N TYR A 121 -5.20 1.46 16.50
CA TYR A 121 -6.07 2.19 15.60
C TYR A 121 -6.56 1.26 14.49
N GLU A 122 -7.84 1.32 14.21
CA GLU A 122 -8.46 0.61 13.11
C GLU A 122 -8.89 1.65 12.07
N ILE A 123 -8.24 1.65 10.91
CA ILE A 123 -8.55 2.55 9.82
C ILE A 123 -9.41 1.79 8.83
N SER A 124 -10.66 2.20 8.68
CA SER A 124 -11.60 1.61 7.73
C SER A 124 -11.66 2.46 6.48
N ILE A 125 -11.28 1.88 5.36
CA ILE A 125 -11.37 2.50 4.04
C ILE A 125 -12.73 2.14 3.45
N CYS A 126 -13.57 3.13 3.30
CA CYS A 126 -14.95 2.99 2.87
C CYS A 126 -15.05 3.14 1.35
N PHE A 127 -15.73 2.19 0.72
CA PHE A 127 -16.00 2.17 -0.72
C PHE A 127 -17.50 2.13 -0.95
N LEU A 128 -17.99 2.87 -1.94
CA LEU A 128 -19.40 2.77 -2.33
C LEU A 128 -19.68 1.39 -2.91
N LYS A 129 -20.77 0.77 -2.44
CA LYS A 129 -21.13 -0.63 -2.75
C LYS A 129 -21.49 -0.85 -4.22
N ASP A 130 -22.07 0.15 -4.87
CA ASP A 130 -22.50 0.16 -6.27
C ASP A 130 -21.33 0.14 -7.27
N LEU A 131 -20.12 0.57 -6.88
CA LEU A 131 -18.98 0.69 -7.79
C LEU A 131 -18.12 -0.58 -7.92
N ASN A 132 -18.44 -1.69 -7.24
CA ASN A 132 -17.62 -2.93 -7.19
C ASN A 132 -16.15 -2.73 -6.77
N THR A 133 -15.75 -1.52 -6.36
CA THR A 133 -14.38 -1.15 -5.97
C THR A 133 -13.94 -1.83 -4.68
N TYR A 134 -14.89 -2.11 -3.77
CA TYR A 134 -14.67 -2.84 -2.52
C TYR A 134 -14.00 -4.21 -2.76
N HIS A 135 -14.50 -5.01 -3.71
CA HIS A 135 -13.96 -6.36 -3.96
C HIS A 135 -12.52 -6.30 -4.51
N ILE A 136 -12.21 -5.26 -5.28
CA ILE A 136 -10.85 -5.01 -5.77
C ILE A 136 -9.94 -4.60 -4.61
N ALA A 137 -10.40 -3.70 -3.74
CA ALA A 137 -9.66 -3.21 -2.56
C ALA A 137 -9.37 -4.32 -1.54
N VAL A 138 -10.31 -5.24 -1.31
CA VAL A 138 -10.09 -6.40 -0.43
C VAL A 138 -9.17 -7.42 -1.10
N GLY A 139 -9.33 -7.59 -2.41
CA GLY A 139 -8.68 -8.63 -3.20
C GLY A 139 -9.27 -10.01 -2.93
N GLN A 140 -8.98 -10.96 -3.83
CA GLN A 140 -9.43 -12.35 -3.70
C GLN A 140 -9.06 -12.94 -2.32
N ASN A 141 -10.06 -13.47 -1.60
CA ASN A 141 -9.94 -14.02 -0.24
C ASN A 141 -9.30 -13.06 0.80
N GLY A 142 -9.41 -11.74 0.57
CA GLY A 142 -8.80 -10.73 1.43
C GLY A 142 -7.28 -10.67 1.35
N ARG A 143 -6.66 -11.31 0.36
CA ARG A 143 -5.20 -11.39 0.28
C ARG A 143 -4.54 -10.03 0.12
N TYR A 144 -5.20 -9.08 -0.54
CA TYR A 144 -4.60 -7.77 -0.78
C TYR A 144 -4.56 -6.93 0.49
N ILE A 145 -5.69 -6.84 1.22
CA ILE A 145 -5.72 -6.13 2.50
C ILE A 145 -4.82 -6.78 3.56
N LYS A 146 -4.66 -8.12 3.53
CA LYS A 146 -3.66 -8.83 4.35
C LYS A 146 -2.22 -8.43 3.99
N ALA A 147 -1.92 -8.27 2.70
CA ALA A 147 -0.61 -7.80 2.23
C ALA A 147 -0.31 -6.37 2.72
N ILE A 148 -1.30 -5.48 2.66
CA ILE A 148 -1.19 -4.10 3.15
C ILE A 148 -0.92 -4.08 4.66
N ASN A 149 -1.70 -4.79 5.47
CA ASN A 149 -1.50 -4.82 6.92
C ASN A 149 -0.10 -5.36 7.28
N LYS A 150 0.31 -6.46 6.63
CA LYS A 150 1.65 -7.02 6.84
C LYS A 150 2.75 -6.06 6.37
N PHE A 151 2.50 -5.23 5.35
CA PHE A 151 3.40 -4.17 4.92
C PHE A 151 3.56 -3.10 6.00
N PHE A 152 2.46 -2.60 6.58
CA PHE A 152 2.53 -1.63 7.68
C PHE A 152 3.27 -2.19 8.89
N ASP A 153 2.97 -3.43 9.30
CA ASP A 153 3.61 -4.07 10.45
C ASP A 153 5.13 -4.22 10.26
N ASN A 154 5.55 -4.70 9.08
CA ASN A 154 6.94 -5.11 8.85
C ASN A 154 7.83 -4.00 8.31
N HIS A 155 7.29 -3.08 7.53
CA HIS A 155 8.08 -2.13 6.73
C HIS A 155 7.84 -0.66 7.08
N ILE A 156 6.82 -0.34 7.88
CA ILE A 156 6.53 1.03 8.28
C ILE A 156 6.79 1.22 9.77
N SER A 157 7.31 2.39 10.12
CA SER A 157 7.43 2.91 11.48
C SER A 157 6.84 4.31 11.55
N PHE A 158 6.14 4.63 12.63
CA PHE A 158 5.61 5.97 12.90
C PHE A 158 6.65 6.77 13.66
N LYS A 159 6.89 8.03 13.26
CA LYS A 159 7.93 8.85 13.89
C LYS A 159 7.59 9.31 15.31
N ASN A 160 6.30 9.60 15.56
CA ASN A 160 5.87 10.27 16.79
C ASN A 160 5.12 9.36 17.77
N VAL A 161 4.37 8.38 17.28
CA VAL A 161 3.50 7.52 18.10
C VAL A 161 3.53 6.10 17.56
N ASN A 162 4.04 5.15 18.34
CA ASN A 162 4.21 3.77 17.90
C ASN A 162 2.95 2.91 18.09
N THR A 163 1.76 3.50 17.86
CA THR A 163 0.50 2.76 18.00
C THR A 163 0.31 1.90 16.76
N PRO A 164 0.16 0.57 16.90
CA PRO A 164 -0.08 -0.29 15.76
C PRO A 164 -1.42 0.06 15.11
N LEU A 165 -1.45 0.09 13.77
CA LEU A 165 -2.68 0.29 13.01
C LEU A 165 -3.12 -1.02 12.35
N THR A 166 -4.40 -1.10 12.04
CA THR A 166 -4.96 -2.16 11.20
C THR A 166 -5.85 -1.49 10.16
N ILE A 167 -5.63 -1.80 8.89
CA ILE A 167 -6.43 -1.30 7.78
C ILE A 167 -7.49 -2.33 7.44
N LYS A 168 -8.73 -1.88 7.33
CA LYS A 168 -9.86 -2.66 6.83
C LYS A 168 -10.49 -1.96 5.64
N CYS A 169 -11.24 -2.70 4.85
CA CYS A 169 -12.12 -2.15 3.83
C CYS A 169 -13.56 -2.36 4.28
N LYS A 170 -14.43 -1.36 4.08
CA LYS A 170 -15.88 -1.45 4.31
C LYS A 170 -16.61 -1.08 3.01
N ALA A 171 -17.75 -1.70 2.76
CA ALA A 171 -18.69 -1.26 1.74
C ALA A 171 -19.78 -0.41 2.41
N VAL A 172 -19.99 0.80 1.92
CA VAL A 172 -21.01 1.74 2.41
C VAL A 172 -22.04 1.99 1.32
N ASN A 173 -23.28 2.31 1.72
CA ASN A 173 -24.40 2.55 0.81
C ASN A 173 -24.50 4.03 0.43
#